data_AF-X1NWV0-F1
#
_entry.id   AF-X1NWV0-F1
#
_cell.length_a   1.000
_cell.length_b   1.000
_cell.length_c   1.000
_cell.angle_alpha   90.00
_cell.angle_beta   90.00
_cell.angle_gamma   90.00
#
_symmetry.space_group_name_H-M   'P 1'
#
loop_
_entity.id
_entity.type
_entity.pdbx_description
1 polymer ?
#
loop_
_entity_poly.entity_id
_entity_poly.type
_entity_poly.pdbx_seq_one_letter_code
_entity_poly.pdbx_strand_id
1 'polypeptide(L)'
;MPRKIKSYGRQDLIDVTLPNHADSYTVISHKSVMDLSTEALEDAGFSITNENYRATHDGNIASAIYTLNFGEDPELSMMFAWSNSYNKQMNMKIMKRNIY
;
A
#
# COMPACT_ATOMS: atom_id res chain seq x y z
N MET A 1 23.51 -8.39 0.05
CA MET A 1 23.42 -6.91 -0.03
C MET A 1 22.04 -6.46 0.43
N PRO A 2 21.88 -5.38 1.20
CA PRO A 2 20.56 -4.87 1.58
C PRO A 2 19.79 -4.46 0.32
N ARG A 3 18.50 -4.80 0.22
CA ARG A 3 17.68 -4.37 -0.92
C ARG A 3 17.48 -2.87 -0.83
N LYS A 4 17.88 -2.14 -1.87
CA LYS A 4 17.60 -0.69 -1.96
C LYS A 4 16.10 -0.50 -2.13
N ILE A 5 15.47 0.08 -1.11
CA ILE A 5 14.09 0.55 -1.14
C ILE A 5 14.13 2.04 -1.51
N LYS A 6 13.30 2.46 -2.45
CA LYS A 6 13.17 3.89 -2.84
C LYS A 6 11.69 4.30 -2.86
N SER A 7 11.45 5.60 -2.90
CA SER A 7 10.10 6.15 -3.10
C SER A 7 9.65 5.93 -4.54
N TYR A 8 8.35 5.70 -4.71
CA TYR A 8 7.69 5.51 -6.01
C TYR A 8 6.44 6.38 -6.10
N GLY A 9 5.98 6.72 -7.30
CA GLY A 9 4.64 7.21 -7.54
C GLY A 9 3.63 6.06 -7.59
N ARG A 10 2.34 6.38 -7.45
CA ARG A 10 1.24 5.40 -7.56
C ARG A 10 1.31 4.65 -8.89
N GLN A 11 1.47 5.39 -9.99
CA GLN A 11 1.51 4.84 -11.34
C GLN A 11 2.68 3.87 -11.54
N ASP A 12 3.87 4.21 -11.00
CA ASP A 12 5.05 3.35 -11.11
C ASP A 12 4.83 1.96 -10.48
N LEU A 13 3.99 1.85 -9.44
CA LEU A 13 3.65 0.59 -8.79
C LEU A 13 2.53 -0.17 -9.50
N ILE A 14 1.60 0.54 -10.14
CA ILE A 14 0.55 -0.07 -10.98
C ILE A 14 1.17 -0.77 -12.19
N ASP A 15 2.22 -0.18 -12.76
CA ASP A 15 2.89 -0.68 -13.95
C ASP A 15 3.91 -1.80 -13.68
N VAL A 16 4.07 -2.21 -12.41
CA VAL A 16 4.93 -3.35 -12.07
C VAL A 16 4.32 -4.64 -12.62
N THR A 17 5.02 -5.25 -13.58
CA THR A 17 4.62 -6.52 -14.18
C THR A 17 4.35 -7.58 -13.12
N LEU A 18 3.15 -8.16 -13.17
CA LEU A 18 2.79 -9.28 -12.31
C LEU A 18 3.58 -10.52 -12.74
N PRO A 19 4.15 -11.29 -11.79
CA PRO A 19 4.79 -12.54 -12.13
C PRO A 19 3.77 -13.51 -12.73
N ASN A 20 4.18 -14.16 -13.83
CA ASN A 20 3.39 -15.23 -14.44
C ASN A 20 3.55 -16.50 -13.58
N HIS A 21 2.55 -16.79 -12.75
CA HIS A 21 2.51 -18.01 -11.96
C HIS A 21 1.45 -18.96 -12.52
N ALA A 22 1.90 -20.13 -12.98
CA ALA A 22 1.02 -21.24 -13.33
C ALA A 22 0.27 -21.72 -12.08
N ASP A 23 -1.06 -21.58 -12.11
CA ASP A 23 -2.13 -22.28 -11.37
C ASP A 23 -2.10 -22.40 -9.84
N SER A 24 -1.10 -21.87 -9.12
CA SER A 24 -0.98 -22.11 -7.67
C SER A 24 -1.23 -20.91 -6.74
N TYR A 25 -1.46 -19.70 -7.25
CA TYR A 25 -1.83 -18.54 -6.43
C TYR A 25 -2.29 -17.35 -7.29
N THR A 26 -3.44 -16.76 -7.00
CA THR A 26 -3.84 -15.48 -7.61
C THR A 26 -2.97 -14.37 -7.03
N VAL A 27 -2.09 -13.80 -7.85
CA VAL A 27 -1.28 -12.64 -7.45
C VAL A 27 -2.20 -11.44 -7.27
N ILE A 28 -2.24 -10.88 -6.06
CA ILE A 28 -2.95 -9.62 -5.80
C ILE A 28 -2.04 -8.49 -6.26
N SER A 29 -2.47 -7.75 -7.29
CA SER A 29 -1.71 -6.61 -7.80
C SER A 29 -1.62 -5.48 -6.75
N HIS A 30 -0.56 -4.68 -6.80
CA HIS A 30 -0.44 -3.47 -5.97
C HIS A 30 -1.63 -2.54 -6.18
N LYS A 31 -2.12 -2.42 -7.43
CA LYS A 31 -3.35 -1.69 -7.76
C LYS A 31 -4.55 -2.20 -6.99
N SER A 32 -4.74 -3.52 -6.92
CA SER A 32 -5.86 -4.11 -6.18
C SER A 32 -5.79 -3.80 -4.69
N VAL A 33 -4.60 -3.83 -4.09
CA VAL A 33 -4.42 -3.43 -2.68
C VAL A 33 -4.75 -1.95 -2.49
N MET A 34 -4.26 -1.08 -3.38
CA MET A 34 -4.55 0.35 -3.34
C MET A 34 -6.05 0.61 -3.44
N ASP A 35 -6.70 0.13 -4.49
CA ASP A 35 -8.12 0.39 -4.76
C ASP A 35 -9.00 -0.09 -3.61
N LEU A 36 -8.81 -1.35 -3.15
CA LEU A 36 -9.57 -1.90 -2.02
C LEU A 36 -9.33 -1.13 -0.72
N SER A 37 -8.09 -0.69 -0.48
CA SER A 37 -7.78 0.08 0.72
C SER A 37 -8.39 1.48 0.70
N THR A 38 -8.34 2.16 -0.44
CA THR A 38 -8.94 3.49 -0.62
C THR A 38 -10.46 3.40 -0.49
N GLU A 39 -11.10 2.46 -1.18
CA GLU A 39 -12.55 2.21 -1.09
C GLU A 39 -12.98 1.91 0.35
N ALA A 40 -12.30 1.00 1.04
CA ALA A 40 -12.64 0.66 2.43
C ALA A 40 -12.41 1.81 3.43
N LEU A 41 -11.49 2.73 3.14
CA LEU A 41 -11.25 3.92 3.96
C LEU A 41 -12.33 4.98 3.72
N GLU A 42 -12.69 5.22 2.46
CA GLU A 42 -13.77 6.13 2.08
C GLU A 42 -15.12 5.67 2.66
N ASP A 43 -15.45 4.38 2.53
CA ASP A 43 -16.67 3.77 3.11
C ASP A 43 -16.72 3.90 4.64
N ALA A 44 -15.56 3.95 5.29
CA ALA A 44 -15.43 4.14 6.73
C ALA A 44 -15.42 5.62 7.15
N GLY A 45 -15.56 6.56 6.21
CA GLY A 45 -15.61 8.00 6.47
C GLY A 45 -14.25 8.68 6.62
N PHE A 46 -13.16 8.04 6.17
CA PHE A 46 -11.83 8.63 6.17
C PHE A 46 -11.50 9.26 4.83
N SER A 47 -10.82 10.41 4.89
CA SER A 47 -10.22 11.06 3.71
C SER A 47 -8.72 10.86 3.74
N ILE A 48 -8.13 10.36 2.65
CA ILE A 48 -6.68 10.23 2.49
C ILE A 48 -6.11 11.61 2.13
N THR A 49 -5.24 12.15 2.97
CA THR A 49 -4.60 13.47 2.75
C THR A 49 -3.20 13.37 2.15
N ASN A 50 -2.54 12.22 2.32
CA ASN A 50 -1.23 11.97 1.75
C ASN A 50 -1.01 10.47 1.53
N GLU A 51 -0.30 10.14 0.45
CA GLU A 51 0.09 8.77 0.08
C GLU A 51 1.60 8.70 -0.10
N ASN A 52 2.29 7.89 0.71
CA ASN A 52 3.72 7.65 0.54
C ASN A 52 3.98 6.20 0.14
N TYR A 53 4.47 5.99 -1.07
CA TYR A 53 4.78 4.67 -1.60
C TYR A 53 6.27 4.38 -1.62
N ARG A 54 6.63 3.15 -1.27
CA ARG A 54 8.00 2.65 -1.33
C ARG A 54 8.00 1.24 -1.90
N ALA A 55 9.02 0.91 -2.68
CA ALA A 55 9.22 -0.44 -3.16
C ALA A 55 10.70 -0.79 -3.34
N THR A 56 10.98 -2.08 -3.51
CA THR A 56 12.26 -2.57 -4.02
C THR A 56 12.47 -2.11 -5.46
N HIS A 57 13.72 -2.06 -5.92
CA HIS A 57 14.07 -1.59 -7.26
C HIS A 57 13.28 -2.27 -8.40
N ASP A 58 12.97 -3.56 -8.23
CA ASP A 58 12.20 -4.39 -9.15
C ASP A 58 10.66 -4.31 -8.93
N GLY A 59 10.18 -3.53 -7.97
CA GLY A 59 8.75 -3.38 -7.66
C GLY A 59 8.10 -4.60 -6.99
N ASN A 60 8.84 -5.70 -6.78
CA ASN A 60 8.29 -6.96 -6.29
C ASN A 60 7.82 -6.91 -4.83
N ILE A 61 8.33 -5.97 -4.03
CA ILE A 61 7.88 -5.73 -2.67
C ILE A 61 7.57 -4.25 -2.55
N ALA A 62 6.31 -3.93 -2.31
CA ALA A 62 5.83 -2.57 -2.15
C ALA A 62 5.19 -2.38 -0.77
N SER A 63 5.21 -1.14 -0.29
CA SER A 63 4.52 -0.71 0.91
C SER A 63 4.05 0.72 0.74
N ALA A 64 2.94 1.06 1.38
CA ALA A 64 2.49 2.43 1.46
C ALA A 64 2.12 2.83 2.89
N ILE A 65 2.18 4.13 3.12
CA ILE A 65 1.64 4.79 4.30
C ILE A 65 0.68 5.86 3.80
N TYR A 66 -0.57 5.79 4.24
CA TYR A 66 -1.60 6.79 4.04
C TYR A 66 -1.77 7.59 5.32
N THR A 67 -1.77 8.91 5.19
CA THR A 67 -2.23 9.82 6.24
C THR A 67 -3.72 10.06 6.02
N LEU A 68 -4.50 9.91 7.09
CA LEU A 68 -5.95 9.97 7.06
C LEU A 68 -6.45 11.08 7.99
N ASN A 69 -7.55 11.71 7.58
CA ASN A 69 -8.38 12.55 8.44
C ASN A 69 -9.76 11.90 8.59
N PHE A 70 -10.44 12.18 9.71
CA PHE A 70 -11.82 11.76 9.94
C PHE A 70 -12.73 12.99 10.03
N GLY A 71 -13.53 13.22 8.98
CA GLY A 71 -14.35 14.43 8.86
C GLY A 71 -13.51 15.71 8.85
N GLU A 72 -14.00 16.74 9.53
CA GLU A 72 -13.38 18.07 9.62
C GLU A 72 -12.52 18.24 10.89
N ASP A 73 -12.21 17.16 11.63
CA ASP A 73 -11.39 17.24 12.83
C ASP A 73 -9.89 17.17 12.46
N PRO A 74 -9.14 18.30 12.46
CA PRO A 74 -7.73 18.31 12.08
C PRO A 74 -6.83 17.66 13.15
N GLU A 75 -7.33 17.44 14.37
CA GLU A 75 -6.56 16.85 15.47
C GLU A 75 -6.55 15.31 15.40
N LEU A 76 -7.50 14.70 14.66
CA LEU A 76 -7.57 13.26 14.44
C LEU A 76 -6.80 12.86 13.16
N SER A 77 -5.48 12.77 13.26
CA SER A 77 -4.65 12.19 12.20
C SER A 77 -4.38 10.70 12.45
N MET A 78 -4.76 9.85 11.49
CA MET A 78 -4.52 8.41 11.55
C MET A 78 -3.57 7.96 10.44
N MET A 79 -2.81 6.90 10.70
CA MET A 79 -2.00 6.25 9.67
C MET A 79 -2.58 4.89 9.32
N PHE A 80 -2.75 4.65 8.03
CA PHE A 80 -2.97 3.33 7.47
C PHE A 80 -1.75 2.90 6.67
N ALA A 81 -1.16 1.77 7.01
CA ALA A 81 -0.02 1.23 6.27
C ALA A 81 -0.33 -0.16 5.74
N TRP A 82 0.07 -0.40 4.49
CA TRP A 82 -0.02 -1.71 3.86
C TRP A 82 1.32 -2.12 3.26
N SER A 83 1.50 -3.42 3.07
CA SER A 83 2.61 -3.98 2.29
C SER A 83 2.14 -5.16 1.46
N ASN A 84 2.68 -5.29 0.25
CA ASN A 84 2.38 -6.35 -0.70
C ASN A 84 3.67 -6.88 -1.34
N SER A 85 3.71 -8.18 -1.63
CA SER A 85 4.88 -8.86 -2.16
C SER A 85 4.50 -9.90 -3.20
N TYR A 86 5.01 -9.73 -4.42
CA TYR A 86 4.83 -10.67 -5.53
C TYR A 86 5.73 -11.90 -5.40
N ASN A 87 6.87 -11.77 -4.72
CA ASN A 87 7.87 -12.83 -4.60
C ASN A 87 7.72 -13.69 -3.33
N LYS A 88 6.59 -13.58 -2.61
CA LYS A 88 6.25 -14.34 -1.37
C LYS A 88 7.26 -14.21 -0.23
N GLN A 89 8.16 -13.24 -0.30
CA GLN A 89 9.17 -13.05 0.74
C GLN A 89 8.61 -12.30 1.95
N MET A 90 7.42 -11.71 1.80
CA MET A 90 6.64 -11.15 2.90
C MET A 90 5.16 -11.50 2.70
N ASN A 91 4.48 -11.82 3.79
CA ASN A 91 3.02 -11.85 3.81
C ASN A 91 2.48 -10.42 3.84
N MET A 92 1.29 -10.21 3.25
CA MET A 92 0.57 -8.95 3.35
C MET A 92 0.40 -8.56 4.83
N LYS A 93 0.71 -7.30 5.15
CA LYS A 93 0.51 -6.74 6.50
C LYS A 93 -0.26 -5.44 6.39
N ILE A 94 -1.24 -5.28 7.27
CA ILE A 94 -2.02 -4.06 7.45
C ILE A 94 -1.77 -3.57 8.87
N MET A 95 -1.41 -2.30 9.03
CA MET A 95 -1.23 -1.65 10.33
C MET A 95 -2.09 -0.39 10.41
N LYS A 96 -2.82 -0.24 11.51
CA LYS A 96 -3.53 0.99 11.89
C LYS A 96 -2.87 1.54 13.14
N ARG A 97 -2.56 2.84 13.17
CA ARG A 97 -1.99 3.51 14.34
C ARG A 97 -2.52 4.93 14.46
N ASN A 98 -3.02 5.27 15.65
CA ASN A 98 -3.40 6.63 16.00
C ASN A 98 -2.14 7.46 16.21
N ILE A 99 -2.09 8.66 15.62
CA ILE A 99 -1.10 9.67 15.99
C ILE A 99 -1.83 10.67 16.89
N TYR A 100 -1.31 10.87 18.09
CA TYR A 100 -1.73 11.94 19.01
C TYR A 100 -0.68 13.04 19.01
#